data_AF-A0A941S671-F1
#
_entry.id   AF-A0A941S671-F1
#
_cell.length_a   1.000
_cell.length_b   1.000
_cell.length_c   1.000
_cell.angle_alpha   90.00
_cell.angle_beta   90.00
_cell.angle_gamma   90.00
#
_symmetry.space_group_name_H-M   'P 1'
#
loop_
_entity.id
_entity.type
_entity.pdbx_description
1 polymer ?
#
loop_
_entity_poly.entity_id
_entity_poly.type
_entity_poly.pdbx_seq_one_letter_code
_entity_poly.pdbx_strand_id
1 'polypeptide(L)'
;MGPEFRRNLWLELTPRRVVFMIAILALVFFAAAVSGPSWTPYSAAETIYYLIVVIWGARNAGLSIVNEIRDRTWDLQRLSSISAAQMTLGKLFGSTIYNWFGGAICLTVMLVYGFAHGTPGSTILDLIYYVIVGLVAQAAALLASLVAIRRRSAHSRLDVFLYQFLGVVAAIAVAYVWEAADPESALLLGRKSSDVIPWWGAVVSARPFLLLSLAIFAGWILAGCYREMRRELKMQNGPLVWAAFLVFTGLYVAGFDAWLPHEAVMANWNVVALRLALASTTFAALTYVMVLLEPKDRVLYRWYASRIASGGVGLALWGLQAWIMSYGATVLVSLALIWWLFAQGYGAFYPAIAVAGLGFLTRDVSIFVFSSATRRRGDFVAIVALFALYVLIPAILDGVGLKSMLPLFYPTPSNPVWLGPAIVWGEAIVAVAFAVSRVALGGKRVASGSWQS
;
A
#
# COMPACT_ATOMS: atom_id res chain seq x y z
N MET A 1 28.38 -10.23 2.49
CA MET A 1 27.42 -10.98 1.65
C MET A 1 26.74 -12.04 2.50
N GLY A 2 25.40 -12.06 2.55
CA GLY A 2 24.66 -13.07 3.31
C GLY A 2 24.74 -14.46 2.66
N PRO A 3 24.68 -15.55 3.45
CA PRO A 3 24.75 -16.92 2.94
C PRO A 3 23.61 -17.25 1.97
N GLU A 4 22.40 -16.73 2.21
CA GLU A 4 21.23 -16.87 1.33
C GLU A 4 21.47 -16.29 -0.07
N PHE A 5 22.07 -15.09 -0.13
CA PHE A 5 22.35 -14.46 -1.43
C PHE A 5 23.37 -15.28 -2.23
N ARG A 6 24.43 -15.79 -1.57
CA ARG A 6 25.42 -16.64 -2.22
C ARG A 6 24.79 -17.92 -2.76
N ARG A 7 23.95 -18.59 -1.96
CA ARG A 7 23.22 -19.79 -2.38
C ARG A 7 22.43 -19.53 -3.66
N ASN A 8 21.64 -18.45 -3.68
CA ASN A 8 20.81 -18.12 -4.83
C ASN A 8 21.63 -17.73 -6.06
N LEU A 9 22.77 -17.05 -5.87
CA LEU A 9 23.69 -16.74 -6.97
C LEU A 9 24.14 -18.01 -7.70
N TRP A 10 24.54 -19.05 -6.96
CA TRP A 10 24.99 -20.32 -7.53
C TRP A 10 23.86 -21.11 -8.20
N LEU A 11 22.65 -21.05 -7.63
CA LEU A 11 21.50 -21.80 -8.16
C LEU A 11 20.90 -21.15 -9.41
N GLU A 12 20.83 -19.81 -9.44
CA GLU A 12 20.15 -19.10 -10.52
C GLU A 12 21.09 -18.79 -11.71
N LEU A 13 22.35 -18.42 -11.44
CA LEU A 13 23.33 -18.09 -12.49
C LEU A 13 24.12 -19.32 -12.97
N THR A 14 23.40 -20.33 -13.45
CA THR A 14 24.06 -21.47 -14.12
C THR A 14 24.59 -21.06 -15.49
N PRO A 15 25.77 -21.56 -15.93
CA PRO A 15 26.37 -21.16 -17.21
C PRO A 15 25.42 -21.29 -18.41
N ARG A 16 24.66 -22.39 -18.46
CA ARG A 16 23.66 -22.64 -19.51
C ARG A 16 22.57 -21.56 -19.55
N ARG A 17 22.03 -21.16 -18.40
CA ARG A 17 20.99 -20.11 -18.32
C ARG A 17 21.54 -18.75 -18.71
N VAL A 18 22.76 -18.44 -18.30
CA VAL A 18 23.44 -17.17 -18.64
C VAL A 18 23.66 -17.07 -20.15
N VAL A 19 24.25 -18.10 -20.77
CA VAL A 19 24.48 -18.12 -22.23
C VAL A 19 23.16 -18.01 -23.00
N PHE A 20 22.12 -18.72 -22.57
CA PHE A 20 20.82 -18.66 -23.21
C PHE A 20 20.17 -17.27 -23.14
N MET A 21 20.25 -16.60 -21.98
CA MET A 21 19.76 -15.21 -21.83
C MET A 21 20.50 -14.27 -22.78
N ILE A 22 21.83 -14.32 -22.80
CA ILE A 22 22.66 -13.48 -23.67
C ILE A 22 22.29 -13.72 -25.14
N ALA A 23 22.20 -14.97 -25.56
CA ALA A 23 21.92 -15.32 -26.96
C ALA A 23 20.54 -14.83 -27.41
N ILE A 24 19.50 -15.00 -26.58
CA ILE A 24 18.15 -14.52 -26.91
C ILE A 24 18.11 -12.99 -26.96
N LEU A 25 18.65 -12.31 -25.95
CA LEU A 25 18.65 -10.85 -25.91
C LEU A 25 19.43 -10.27 -27.10
N ALA A 26 20.59 -10.83 -27.42
CA ALA A 26 21.37 -10.43 -28.58
C ALA A 26 20.57 -10.60 -29.90
N LEU A 27 19.86 -11.71 -30.06
CA LEU A 27 19.03 -11.96 -31.24
C LEU A 27 17.87 -10.96 -31.33
N VAL A 28 17.20 -10.65 -30.22
CA VAL A 28 16.11 -9.67 -30.21
C VAL A 28 16.62 -8.26 -30.51
N PHE A 29 17.75 -7.84 -29.93
CA PHE A 29 18.32 -6.52 -30.22
C PHE A 29 18.84 -6.41 -31.64
N PHE A 30 19.42 -7.47 -32.18
CA PHE A 30 19.81 -7.53 -33.58
C PHE A 30 18.59 -7.43 -34.51
N ALA A 31 17.51 -8.16 -34.21
CA ALA A 31 16.27 -8.06 -34.97
C ALA A 31 15.69 -6.63 -34.93
N ALA A 32 15.64 -6.00 -33.75
CA ALA A 32 15.19 -4.61 -33.61
C ALA A 32 16.08 -3.63 -34.40
N ALA A 33 17.41 -3.81 -34.35
CA ALA A 33 18.33 -2.95 -35.10
C ALA A 33 18.12 -2.99 -36.63
N VAL A 34 17.65 -4.10 -37.17
CA VAL A 34 17.40 -4.28 -38.62
C VAL A 34 15.95 -3.96 -39.01
N SER A 35 15.01 -3.87 -38.06
CA SER A 35 13.57 -3.70 -38.33
C SER A 35 13.13 -2.27 -38.66
N GLY A 36 14.04 -1.30 -38.63
CA GLY A 36 13.78 0.08 -39.00
C GLY A 36 13.19 0.95 -37.86
N PRO A 37 12.69 2.16 -38.17
CA PRO A 37 12.43 3.20 -37.17
C PRO A 37 11.23 2.93 -36.24
N SER A 38 10.34 2.00 -36.59
CA SER A 38 9.17 1.67 -35.78
C SER A 38 9.48 0.76 -34.59
N TRP A 39 10.58 -0.01 -34.64
CA TRP A 39 10.98 -0.92 -33.58
C TRP A 39 12.48 -0.80 -33.32
N THR A 40 12.83 0.13 -32.43
CA THR A 40 14.23 0.45 -32.13
C THR A 40 14.80 -0.50 -31.07
N PRO A 41 16.13 -0.69 -31.02
CA PRO A 41 16.78 -1.42 -29.93
C PRO A 41 16.41 -0.92 -28.53
N TYR A 42 16.16 0.39 -28.38
CA TYR A 42 15.68 0.98 -27.13
C TYR A 42 14.29 0.46 -26.74
N SER A 43 13.30 0.57 -27.63
CA SER A 43 11.92 0.10 -27.37
C SER A 43 11.85 -1.42 -27.12
N ALA A 44 12.69 -2.19 -27.81
CA ALA A 44 12.85 -3.62 -27.58
C ALA A 44 13.42 -3.89 -26.18
N ALA A 45 14.50 -3.20 -25.81
CA ALA A 45 15.10 -3.32 -24.48
C ALA A 45 14.13 -2.91 -23.38
N GLU A 46 13.33 -1.86 -23.56
CA GLU A 46 12.30 -1.41 -22.62
C GLU A 46 11.23 -2.48 -22.40
N THR A 47 10.64 -2.97 -23.47
CA THR A 47 9.59 -4.00 -23.41
C THR A 47 10.12 -5.25 -22.70
N ILE A 48 11.32 -5.70 -23.08
CA ILE A 48 11.94 -6.89 -22.49
C ILE A 48 12.32 -6.64 -21.02
N TYR A 49 12.78 -5.44 -20.67
CA TYR A 49 13.09 -5.08 -19.30
C TYR A 49 11.85 -5.21 -18.40
N TYR A 50 10.70 -4.69 -18.82
CA TYR A 50 9.45 -4.86 -18.08
C TYR A 50 9.04 -6.33 -17.96
N LEU A 51 9.18 -7.13 -19.02
CA LEU A 51 8.87 -8.57 -18.97
C LEU A 51 9.79 -9.32 -17.99
N ILE A 52 11.10 -9.07 -18.05
CA ILE A 52 12.09 -9.80 -17.25
C ILE A 52 12.16 -9.29 -15.81
N VAL A 53 12.36 -7.99 -15.61
CA VAL A 53 12.64 -7.42 -14.28
C VAL A 53 11.37 -7.15 -13.49
N VAL A 54 10.35 -6.61 -14.14
CA VAL A 54 9.09 -6.26 -13.47
C VAL A 54 8.18 -7.47 -13.36
N ILE A 55 7.75 -8.07 -14.48
CA ILE A 55 6.75 -9.14 -14.45
C ILE A 55 7.33 -10.44 -13.91
N TRP A 56 8.43 -10.93 -14.50
CA TRP A 56 9.05 -12.18 -14.05
C TRP A 56 9.78 -12.01 -12.72
N GLY A 57 10.48 -10.88 -12.52
CA GLY A 57 11.14 -10.59 -11.25
C GLY A 57 10.17 -10.50 -10.08
N ALA A 58 9.03 -9.81 -10.23
CA ALA A 58 8.01 -9.74 -9.18
C ALA A 58 7.48 -11.14 -8.80
N ARG A 59 7.27 -12.01 -9.79
CA ARG A 59 6.87 -13.40 -9.54
C ARG A 59 7.91 -14.17 -8.72
N ASN A 60 9.19 -14.07 -9.09
CA ASN A 60 10.28 -14.75 -8.37
C ASN A 60 10.44 -14.21 -6.94
N ALA A 61 10.38 -12.89 -6.77
CA ALA A 61 10.42 -12.26 -5.45
C ALA A 61 9.26 -12.71 -4.55
N GLY A 62 8.02 -12.71 -5.06
CA GLY A 62 6.85 -13.18 -4.32
C GLY A 62 6.92 -14.66 -3.92
N LEU A 63 7.49 -15.52 -4.80
CA LEU A 63 7.62 -16.96 -4.57
C LEU A 63 8.78 -17.36 -3.65
N SER A 64 9.75 -16.47 -3.43
CA SER A 64 10.99 -16.76 -2.70
C SER A 64 10.77 -17.35 -1.30
N ILE A 65 9.68 -16.98 -0.63
CA ILE A 65 9.32 -17.48 0.71
C ILE A 65 8.23 -18.54 0.61
N VAL A 66 7.28 -18.37 -0.31
CA VAL A 66 6.11 -19.25 -0.45
C VAL A 66 6.53 -20.68 -0.82
N ASN A 67 7.52 -20.83 -1.69
CA ASN A 67 8.06 -22.14 -2.05
C ASN A 67 8.68 -22.84 -0.84
N GLU A 68 9.44 -22.13 -0.02
CA GLU A 68 10.09 -22.71 1.16
C GLU A 68 9.10 -23.10 2.26
N ILE A 69 8.00 -22.35 2.40
CA ILE A 69 6.89 -22.72 3.29
C ILE A 69 6.21 -23.99 2.77
N ARG A 70 5.95 -24.06 1.47
CA ARG A 70 5.35 -25.23 0.84
C ARG A 70 6.22 -26.47 0.99
N ASP A 71 7.53 -26.30 0.86
CA ASP A 71 8.54 -27.36 0.97
C ASP A 71 8.95 -27.67 2.42
N ARG A 72 8.30 -27.04 3.41
CA ARG A 72 8.55 -27.21 4.86
C ARG A 72 9.99 -26.92 5.30
N THR A 73 10.73 -26.12 4.52
CA THR A 73 12.12 -25.74 4.83
C THR A 73 12.20 -24.40 5.55
N TRP A 74 11.11 -23.63 5.56
CA TRP A 74 11.01 -22.34 6.23
C TRP A 74 11.31 -22.40 7.73
N ASP A 75 10.80 -23.39 8.45
CA ASP A 75 11.00 -23.49 9.90
C ASP A 75 12.47 -23.73 10.28
N LEU A 76 13.22 -24.48 9.46
CA LEU A 76 14.67 -24.64 9.65
C LEU A 76 15.41 -23.31 9.43
N GLN A 77 15.02 -22.53 8.43
CA GLN A 77 15.64 -21.21 8.19
C GLN A 77 15.34 -20.23 9.31
N ARG A 78 14.14 -20.28 9.91
CA ARG A 78 13.78 -19.40 11.04
C ARG A 78 14.58 -19.70 12.31
N LEU A 79 15.08 -20.92 12.46
CA LEU A 79 15.95 -21.33 13.56
C LEU A 79 17.43 -21.01 13.30
N SER A 80 17.79 -20.68 12.06
CA SER A 80 19.14 -20.26 11.73
C SER A 80 19.46 -18.88 12.31
N SER A 81 20.73 -18.60 12.60
CA SER A 81 21.21 -17.34 13.18
C SER A 81 21.19 -16.14 12.20
N ILE A 82 20.44 -16.22 11.10
CA ILE A 82 20.41 -15.20 10.05
C ILE A 82 19.57 -14.01 10.51
N SER A 83 20.12 -12.79 10.36
CA SER A 83 19.38 -11.57 10.68
C SER A 83 18.24 -11.31 9.69
N ALA A 84 17.16 -10.66 10.14
CA ALA A 84 16.02 -10.32 9.30
C ALA A 84 16.41 -9.49 8.05
N ALA A 85 17.43 -8.62 8.16
CA ALA A 85 17.90 -7.81 7.05
C ALA A 85 18.61 -8.66 5.98
N GLN A 86 19.52 -9.55 6.41
CA GLN A 86 20.20 -10.46 5.50
C GLN A 86 19.22 -11.41 4.81
N MET A 87 18.20 -11.86 5.52
CA MET A 87 17.15 -12.70 4.98
C MET A 87 16.28 -11.96 3.97
N THR A 88 15.82 -10.75 4.29
CA THR A 88 15.01 -9.92 3.39
C THR A 88 15.75 -9.61 2.09
N LEU A 89 16.99 -9.11 2.19
CA LEU A 89 17.82 -8.79 1.02
C LEU A 89 18.22 -10.05 0.24
N GLY A 90 18.52 -11.14 0.94
CA GLY A 90 18.88 -12.42 0.34
C GLY A 90 17.73 -13.04 -0.46
N LYS A 91 16.48 -12.93 0.02
CA LYS A 91 15.30 -13.37 -0.72
C LYS A 91 14.98 -12.42 -1.87
N LEU A 92 14.96 -11.11 -1.62
CA LEU A 92 14.60 -10.12 -2.63
C LEU A 92 15.56 -10.16 -3.82
N PHE A 93 16.85 -9.92 -3.59
CA PHE A 93 17.83 -9.85 -4.67
C PHE A 93 18.36 -11.21 -5.10
N GLY A 94 18.40 -12.21 -4.20
CA GLY A 94 18.89 -13.53 -4.55
C GLY A 94 17.94 -14.25 -5.50
N SER A 95 16.63 -14.23 -5.23
CA SER A 95 15.64 -14.89 -6.11
C SER A 95 15.46 -14.19 -7.46
N THR A 96 15.82 -12.90 -7.56
CA THR A 96 15.69 -12.11 -8.80
C THR A 96 17.01 -11.80 -9.48
N ILE A 97 18.13 -12.39 -9.03
CA ILE A 97 19.46 -12.06 -9.56
C ILE A 97 19.60 -12.35 -11.05
N TYR A 98 18.98 -13.43 -11.52
CA TYR A 98 18.96 -13.77 -12.95
C TYR A 98 18.11 -12.79 -13.77
N ASN A 99 17.03 -12.27 -13.19
CA ASN A 99 16.23 -11.20 -13.80
C ASN A 99 17.03 -9.91 -13.89
N TRP A 100 17.74 -9.53 -12.82
CA TRP A 100 18.62 -8.36 -12.81
C TRP A 100 19.79 -8.50 -13.78
N PHE A 101 20.30 -9.72 -13.99
CA PHE A 101 21.32 -9.96 -15.02
C PHE A 101 20.79 -9.66 -16.43
N GLY A 102 19.63 -10.22 -16.82
CA GLY A 102 19.01 -9.89 -18.10
C GLY A 102 18.60 -8.42 -18.21
N GLY A 103 18.10 -7.85 -17.12
CA GLY A 103 17.77 -6.43 -17.01
C GLY A 103 18.99 -5.52 -17.19
N ALA A 104 20.15 -5.88 -16.64
CA ALA A 104 21.38 -5.12 -16.80
C ALA A 104 21.81 -5.02 -18.28
N ILE A 105 21.67 -6.11 -19.03
CA ILE A 105 21.94 -6.12 -20.48
C ILE A 105 20.97 -5.16 -21.20
N CYS A 106 19.69 -5.18 -20.86
CA CYS A 106 18.69 -4.26 -21.43
C CYS A 106 19.03 -2.80 -21.09
N LEU A 107 19.39 -2.51 -19.84
CA LEU A 107 19.81 -1.18 -19.39
C LEU A 107 21.08 -0.70 -20.11
N THR A 108 22.05 -1.59 -20.39
CA THR A 108 23.23 -1.24 -21.19
C THR A 108 22.84 -0.84 -22.61
N VAL A 109 21.92 -1.56 -23.25
CA VAL A 109 21.43 -1.21 -24.60
C VAL A 109 20.70 0.14 -24.59
N MET A 110 19.84 0.38 -23.60
CA MET A 110 19.17 1.67 -23.42
C MET A 110 20.17 2.82 -23.22
N LEU A 111 21.18 2.62 -22.37
CA LEU A 111 22.24 3.61 -22.10
C LEU A 111 22.99 3.97 -23.39
N VAL A 112 23.45 2.96 -24.14
CA VAL A 112 24.21 3.16 -25.38
C VAL A 112 23.35 3.85 -26.44
N TYR A 113 22.10 3.40 -26.61
CA TYR A 113 21.19 4.01 -27.57
C TYR A 113 20.82 5.45 -27.19
N GLY A 114 20.53 5.69 -25.90
CA GLY A 114 20.16 7.00 -25.36
C GLY A 114 21.29 8.03 -25.47
N PHE A 115 22.55 7.64 -25.24
CA PHE A 115 23.68 8.54 -25.49
C PHE A 115 23.92 8.80 -26.97
N ALA A 116 23.61 7.85 -27.85
CA ALA A 116 23.82 8.02 -29.29
C ALA A 116 22.76 8.93 -29.94
N HIS A 117 21.53 9.00 -29.39
CA HIS A 117 20.40 9.67 -30.04
C HIS A 117 19.69 10.72 -29.17
N GLY A 118 19.98 10.79 -27.87
CA GLY A 118 19.27 11.63 -26.91
C GLY A 118 20.20 12.50 -26.06
N THR A 119 19.63 13.15 -25.05
CA THR A 119 20.41 13.97 -24.12
C THR A 119 21.00 13.10 -23.00
N PRO A 120 22.30 13.23 -22.67
CA PRO A 120 22.95 12.48 -21.60
C PRO A 120 22.20 12.54 -20.26
N GLY A 121 21.71 13.73 -19.90
CA GLY A 121 21.00 13.96 -18.63
C GLY A 121 19.68 13.18 -18.51
N SER A 122 18.84 13.20 -19.55
CA SER A 122 17.56 12.48 -19.54
C SER A 122 17.77 10.97 -19.51
N THR A 123 18.72 10.46 -20.30
CA THR A 123 19.06 9.03 -20.35
C THR A 123 19.45 8.48 -18.98
N ILE A 124 20.24 9.23 -18.20
CA ILE A 124 20.64 8.82 -16.85
C ILE A 124 19.42 8.77 -15.92
N LEU A 125 18.55 9.76 -15.98
CA LEU A 125 17.33 9.81 -15.17
C LEU A 125 16.39 8.63 -15.49
N ASP A 126 16.25 8.28 -16.77
CA ASP A 126 15.42 7.15 -17.20
C ASP A 126 15.99 5.81 -16.71
N LEU A 127 17.31 5.63 -16.72
CA LEU A 127 17.94 4.42 -16.18
C LEU A 127 17.75 4.30 -14.68
N ILE A 128 17.88 5.41 -13.94
CA ILE A 128 17.58 5.44 -12.50
C ILE A 128 16.12 5.06 -12.27
N TYR A 129 15.19 5.60 -13.08
CA TYR A 129 13.78 5.23 -13.06
C TYR A 129 13.59 3.72 -13.23
N TYR A 130 14.16 3.12 -14.27
CA TYR A 130 14.02 1.68 -14.55
C TYR A 130 14.51 0.83 -13.38
N VAL A 131 15.68 1.15 -12.82
CA VAL A 131 16.21 0.44 -11.65
C VAL A 131 15.26 0.54 -10.45
N ILE A 132 14.72 1.72 -10.17
CA ILE A 132 13.84 1.88 -9.01
C ILE A 132 12.48 1.20 -9.25
N VAL A 133 11.88 1.30 -10.45
CA VAL A 133 10.59 0.65 -10.73
C VAL A 133 10.71 -0.88 -10.69
N GLY A 134 11.81 -1.44 -11.19
CA GLY A 134 12.12 -2.86 -11.06
C GLY A 134 12.22 -3.30 -9.59
N LEU A 135 12.90 -2.50 -8.76
CA LEU A 135 13.00 -2.72 -7.32
C LEU A 135 11.64 -2.63 -6.62
N VAL A 136 10.83 -1.62 -6.94
CA VAL A 136 9.48 -1.42 -6.38
C VAL A 136 8.58 -2.61 -6.70
N ALA A 137 8.56 -3.07 -7.95
CA ALA A 137 7.75 -4.21 -8.38
C ALA A 137 8.08 -5.48 -7.59
N GLN A 138 9.37 -5.78 -7.47
CA GLN A 138 9.87 -6.96 -6.76
C GLN A 138 9.65 -6.86 -5.25
N ALA A 139 9.92 -5.69 -4.67
CA ALA A 139 9.74 -5.47 -3.24
C ALA A 139 8.25 -5.48 -2.84
N ALA A 140 7.37 -4.90 -3.66
CA ALA A 140 5.92 -4.95 -3.43
C ALA A 140 5.37 -6.39 -3.50
N ALA A 141 5.83 -7.21 -4.46
CA ALA A 141 5.44 -8.62 -4.55
C ALA A 141 5.93 -9.44 -3.35
N LEU A 142 7.15 -9.19 -2.87
CA LEU A 142 7.68 -9.80 -1.65
C LEU A 142 6.89 -9.36 -0.39
N LEU A 143 6.56 -8.08 -0.28
CA LEU A 143 5.75 -7.57 0.82
C LEU A 143 4.36 -8.22 0.83
N ALA A 144 3.73 -8.33 -0.35
CA ALA A 144 2.43 -8.97 -0.50
C ALA A 144 2.45 -10.44 -0.06
N SER A 145 3.50 -11.19 -0.41
CA SER A 145 3.61 -12.60 0.00
C SER A 145 3.82 -12.73 1.51
N LEU A 146 4.64 -11.88 2.13
CA LEU A 146 4.83 -11.82 3.58
C LEU A 146 3.53 -11.51 4.34
N VAL A 147 2.78 -10.51 3.87
CA VAL A 147 1.48 -10.14 4.48
C VAL A 147 0.47 -11.29 4.36
N ALA A 148 0.46 -12.00 3.23
CA ALA A 148 -0.45 -13.12 3.03
C ALA A 148 -0.11 -14.34 3.91
N ILE A 149 1.17 -14.62 4.13
CA ILE A 149 1.64 -15.64 5.08
C ILE A 149 1.10 -15.34 6.49
N ARG A 150 1.21 -14.07 6.92
CA ARG A 150 0.70 -13.62 8.22
C ARG A 150 -0.81 -13.80 8.38
N ARG A 151 -1.59 -13.65 7.31
CA ARG A 151 -3.05 -13.88 7.32
C ARG A 151 -3.44 -15.37 7.35
N ARG A 152 -2.47 -16.29 7.31
CA ARG A 152 -2.69 -17.75 7.26
C ARG A 152 -3.60 -18.16 6.08
N SER A 153 -3.52 -17.42 4.98
CA SER A 153 -4.22 -17.78 3.74
C SER A 153 -3.70 -19.12 3.22
N ALA A 154 -4.59 -19.95 2.69
CA ALA A 154 -4.17 -21.21 2.05
C ALA A 154 -3.37 -20.85 0.78
N HIS A 155 -2.13 -21.32 0.65
CA HIS A 155 -1.20 -20.94 -0.42
C HIS A 155 -1.53 -21.69 -1.72
N SER A 156 -2.54 -21.21 -2.44
CA SER A 156 -2.96 -21.74 -3.73
C SER A 156 -2.16 -21.09 -4.88
N ARG A 157 -2.31 -21.65 -6.10
CA ARG A 157 -1.74 -21.05 -7.31
C ARG A 157 -2.27 -19.65 -7.60
N LEU A 158 -3.50 -19.33 -7.15
CA LEU A 158 -4.09 -18.00 -7.31
C LEU A 158 -3.39 -16.96 -6.43
N ASP A 159 -2.91 -17.35 -5.24
CA ASP A 159 -2.22 -16.40 -4.35
C ASP A 159 -0.87 -15.97 -4.93
N VAL A 160 -0.15 -16.89 -5.58
CA VAL A 160 1.08 -16.57 -6.31
C VAL A 160 0.83 -15.54 -7.40
N PHE A 161 -0.26 -15.70 -8.16
CA PHE A 161 -0.66 -14.74 -9.17
C PHE A 161 -1.02 -13.38 -8.54
N LEU A 162 -1.73 -13.36 -7.41
CA LEU A 162 -2.06 -12.13 -6.70
C LEU A 162 -0.83 -11.36 -6.21
N TYR A 163 0.21 -12.05 -5.72
CA TYR A 163 1.45 -11.38 -5.28
C TYR A 163 2.18 -10.74 -6.46
N GLN A 164 2.28 -11.46 -7.58
CA GLN A 164 2.83 -10.92 -8.82
C GLN A 164 2.00 -9.74 -9.33
N PHE A 165 0.67 -9.88 -9.34
CA PHE A 165 -0.26 -8.85 -9.78
C PHE A 165 -0.08 -7.57 -8.96
N LEU A 166 0.05 -7.66 -7.63
CA LEU A 166 0.32 -6.49 -6.78
C LEU A 166 1.65 -5.81 -7.11
N GLY A 167 2.71 -6.58 -7.37
CA GLY A 167 3.99 -6.02 -7.82
C GLY A 167 3.89 -5.31 -9.17
N VAL A 168 3.18 -5.89 -10.13
CA VAL A 168 2.95 -5.30 -11.46
C VAL A 168 2.06 -4.07 -11.38
N VAL A 169 0.99 -4.09 -10.60
CA VAL A 169 0.11 -2.92 -10.38
C VAL A 169 0.90 -1.77 -9.76
N ALA A 170 1.80 -2.05 -8.81
CA ALA A 170 2.69 -1.02 -8.26
C ALA A 170 3.59 -0.41 -9.34
N ALA A 171 4.16 -1.22 -10.22
CA ALA A 171 4.98 -0.73 -11.34
C ALA A 171 4.16 0.09 -12.36
N ILE A 172 2.95 -0.37 -12.70
CA ILE A 172 2.04 0.33 -13.61
C ILE A 172 1.61 1.68 -13.02
N ALA A 173 1.28 1.73 -11.72
CA ALA A 173 0.92 2.98 -11.05
C ALA A 173 2.07 4.01 -11.11
N VAL A 174 3.31 3.54 -10.96
CA VAL A 174 4.52 4.36 -11.10
C VAL A 174 4.72 4.82 -12.55
N ALA A 175 4.56 3.92 -13.51
CA ALA A 175 4.68 4.24 -14.94
C ALA A 175 3.65 5.30 -15.37
N TYR A 176 2.39 5.18 -14.93
CA TYR A 176 1.36 6.16 -15.23
C TYR A 176 1.70 7.57 -14.73
N VAL A 177 2.31 7.67 -13.54
CA VAL A 177 2.74 8.96 -12.98
C VAL A 177 3.97 9.49 -13.70
N TRP A 178 4.89 8.62 -14.09
CA TRP A 178 6.09 8.97 -14.82
C TRP A 178 5.79 9.50 -16.23
N GLU A 179 4.94 8.80 -16.98
CA GLU A 179 4.52 9.20 -18.33
C GLU A 179 3.79 10.55 -18.34
N ALA A 180 3.08 10.90 -17.27
CA ALA A 180 2.43 12.21 -17.14
C ALA A 180 3.45 13.37 -16.97
N ALA A 181 4.66 13.06 -16.51
CA ALA A 181 5.75 14.02 -16.32
C ALA A 181 6.75 14.04 -17.49
N ASP A 182 6.55 13.20 -18.51
CA ASP A 182 7.37 13.18 -19.70
C ASP A 182 6.65 13.87 -20.89
N PRO A 183 7.17 14.99 -21.41
CA PRO A 183 6.59 15.71 -22.54
C PRO A 183 6.41 14.87 -23.81
N GLU A 184 7.35 13.97 -24.12
CA GLU A 184 7.30 13.18 -25.36
C GLU A 184 6.25 12.07 -25.25
N SER A 185 6.21 11.36 -24.11
CA SER A 185 5.24 10.30 -23.85
C SER A 185 3.81 10.83 -23.66
N ALA A 186 3.63 11.98 -23.00
CA ALA A 186 2.32 12.60 -22.83
C ALA A 186 1.69 13.03 -24.16
N LEU A 187 2.51 13.47 -25.13
CA LEU A 187 2.06 13.89 -26.46
C LEU A 187 1.55 12.70 -27.30
N LEU A 188 2.18 11.53 -27.18
CA LEU A 188 1.72 10.29 -27.81
C LEU A 188 0.36 9.78 -27.25
N LEU A 189 0.06 10.10 -25.99
CA LEU A 189 -1.18 9.69 -25.30
C LEU A 189 -2.25 10.79 -25.27
N GLY A 190 -2.02 11.95 -25.91
CA GLY A 190 -2.95 13.08 -25.91
C GLY A 190 -3.16 13.73 -24.53
N ARG A 191 -2.18 13.60 -23.62
CA ARG A 191 -2.23 14.15 -22.26
C ARG A 191 -1.48 15.48 -22.17
N LYS A 192 -1.92 16.36 -21.27
CA LYS A 192 -1.15 17.56 -20.92
C LYS A 192 0.06 17.12 -20.09
N SER A 193 1.26 17.26 -20.64
CA SER A 193 2.50 17.15 -19.86
C SER A 193 2.60 18.30 -18.88
N SER A 194 3.22 18.04 -17.73
CA SER A 194 3.60 19.10 -16.80
C SER A 194 5.08 18.97 -16.47
N ASP A 195 5.89 19.92 -16.94
CA ASP A 195 7.32 19.98 -16.63
C ASP A 195 7.59 20.35 -15.18
N VAL A 196 6.59 20.92 -14.51
CA VAL A 196 6.67 21.41 -13.14
C VAL A 196 5.56 20.85 -12.26
N ILE A 197 5.87 20.66 -10.98
CA ILE A 197 4.95 20.23 -9.93
C ILE A 197 4.95 21.33 -8.86
N PRO A 198 3.79 21.96 -8.58
CA PRO A 198 3.65 22.85 -7.44
C PRO A 198 3.55 22.02 -6.15
N TRP A 199 4.53 22.18 -5.26
CA TRP A 199 4.63 21.46 -4.00
C TRP A 199 5.02 22.42 -2.87
N TRP A 200 4.16 22.52 -1.84
CA TRP A 200 4.29 23.45 -0.71
C TRP A 200 4.46 24.93 -1.13
N GLY A 201 3.82 25.33 -2.23
CA GLY A 201 3.93 26.67 -2.82
C GLY A 201 5.21 26.90 -3.64
N ALA A 202 6.13 25.92 -3.68
CA ALA A 202 7.31 25.95 -4.53
C ALA A 202 7.04 25.23 -5.85
N VAL A 203 7.55 25.76 -6.95
CA VAL A 203 7.48 25.13 -8.27
C VAL A 203 8.74 24.31 -8.48
N VAL A 204 8.61 22.99 -8.54
CA VAL A 204 9.75 22.04 -8.65
C VAL A 204 9.67 21.30 -9.98
N SER A 205 10.80 21.00 -10.60
CA SER A 205 10.84 20.20 -11.84
C SER A 205 10.29 18.79 -11.61
N ALA A 206 9.40 18.33 -12.50
CA ALA A 206 8.61 17.11 -12.30
C ALA A 206 9.47 15.83 -12.24
N ARG A 207 10.33 15.60 -13.24
CA ARG A 207 11.15 14.38 -13.34
C ARG A 207 12.04 14.11 -12.11
N PRO A 208 12.93 15.04 -11.68
CA PRO A 208 13.78 14.79 -10.50
C PRO A 208 12.96 14.65 -9.22
N PHE A 209 11.86 15.41 -9.08
CA PHE A 209 10.96 15.30 -7.93
C PHE A 209 10.30 13.91 -7.86
N LEU A 210 9.79 13.40 -8.99
CA LEU A 210 9.17 12.07 -9.06
C LEU A 210 10.18 10.95 -8.84
N LEU A 211 11.41 11.06 -9.37
CA LEU A 211 12.47 10.09 -9.09
C LEU A 211 12.83 10.03 -7.61
N LEU A 212 13.02 11.21 -6.98
CA LEU A 212 13.31 11.28 -5.56
C LEU A 212 12.16 10.71 -4.74
N SER A 213 10.92 11.04 -5.10
CA SER A 213 9.72 10.49 -4.48
C SER A 213 9.69 8.96 -4.61
N LEU A 214 9.91 8.44 -5.81
CA LEU A 214 9.93 7.01 -6.10
C LEU A 214 11.02 6.28 -5.30
N ALA A 215 12.23 6.85 -5.19
CA ALA A 215 13.30 6.31 -4.36
C ALA A 215 12.91 6.25 -2.87
N ILE A 216 12.27 7.30 -2.35
CA ILE A 216 11.81 7.33 -0.95
C ILE A 216 10.71 6.29 -0.72
N PHE A 217 9.73 6.16 -1.63
CA PHE A 217 8.69 5.13 -1.53
C PHE A 217 9.25 3.71 -1.66
N ALA A 218 10.25 3.48 -2.52
CA ALA A 218 10.98 2.22 -2.57
C ALA A 218 11.63 1.90 -1.21
N GLY A 219 12.22 2.91 -0.56
CA GLY A 219 12.74 2.81 0.81
C GLY A 219 11.68 2.37 1.82
N TRP A 220 10.48 2.94 1.76
CA TRP A 220 9.35 2.55 2.63
C TRP A 220 8.86 1.12 2.36
N ILE A 221 8.80 0.69 1.11
CA ILE A 221 8.43 -0.68 0.75
C ILE A 221 9.47 -1.66 1.30
N LEU A 222 10.77 -1.38 1.14
CA LEU A 222 11.85 -2.19 1.69
C LEU A 222 11.81 -2.24 3.23
N ALA A 223 11.54 -1.11 3.88
CA ALA A 223 11.32 -1.07 5.33
C ALA A 223 10.11 -1.92 5.75
N GLY A 224 9.05 -1.94 4.94
CA GLY A 224 7.90 -2.84 5.08
C GLY A 224 8.31 -4.32 5.01
N CYS A 225 9.05 -4.72 3.96
CA CYS A 225 9.56 -6.08 3.80
C CYS A 225 10.41 -6.51 5.00
N TYR A 226 11.32 -5.65 5.45
CA TYR A 226 12.17 -5.90 6.62
C TYR A 226 11.34 -6.10 7.89
N ARG A 227 10.33 -5.26 8.12
CA ARG A 227 9.47 -5.36 9.30
C ARG A 227 8.62 -6.62 9.28
N GLU A 228 8.00 -6.98 8.16
CA GLU A 228 7.23 -8.21 8.09
C GLU A 228 8.14 -9.45 8.22
N MET A 229 9.35 -9.41 7.67
CA MET A 229 10.35 -10.47 7.89
C MET A 229 10.72 -10.61 9.38
N ARG A 230 10.93 -9.50 10.10
CA ARG A 230 11.18 -9.52 11.55
C ARG A 230 10.04 -10.19 12.32
N ARG A 231 8.79 -9.94 11.93
CA ARG A 231 7.60 -10.57 12.54
C ARG A 231 7.58 -12.08 12.31
N GLU A 232 7.95 -12.54 11.12
CA GLU A 232 8.07 -13.98 10.80
C GLU A 232 9.17 -14.67 11.64
N LEU A 233 10.27 -13.96 11.89
CA LEU A 233 11.34 -14.38 12.81
C LEU A 233 11.00 -14.17 14.30
N LYS A 234 9.74 -13.87 14.64
CA LYS A 234 9.25 -13.65 16.01
C LYS A 234 9.93 -12.50 16.76
N MET A 235 10.53 -11.56 16.03
CA MET A 235 11.05 -10.32 16.60
C MET A 235 9.92 -9.29 16.76
N GLN A 236 10.00 -8.51 17.84
CA GLN A 236 9.04 -7.43 18.07
C GLN A 236 9.40 -6.20 17.24
N ASN A 237 8.40 -5.65 16.54
CA ASN A 237 8.50 -4.37 15.85
C ASN A 237 7.86 -3.28 16.70
N GLY A 238 8.58 -2.17 16.89
CA GLY A 238 8.00 -0.97 17.50
C GLY A 238 7.07 -0.22 16.55
N PRO A 239 6.33 0.77 17.09
CA PRO A 239 5.37 1.59 16.33
C PRO A 239 6.06 2.67 15.49
N LEU A 240 7.28 3.07 15.85
CA LEU A 240 7.97 4.26 15.35
C LEU A 240 8.06 4.31 13.82
N VAL A 241 8.40 3.20 13.15
CA VAL A 241 8.54 3.20 11.68
C VAL A 241 7.20 3.44 10.98
N TRP A 242 6.09 2.96 11.56
CA TRP A 242 4.76 3.26 11.00
C TRP A 242 4.34 4.70 11.28
N ALA A 243 4.62 5.22 12.49
CA ALA A 243 4.38 6.62 12.81
C ALA A 243 5.17 7.56 11.87
N ALA A 244 6.45 7.25 11.63
CA ALA A 244 7.27 7.99 10.69
C ALA A 244 6.73 7.92 9.25
N PHE A 245 6.22 6.77 8.82
CA PHE A 245 5.54 6.63 7.53
C PHE A 245 4.27 7.48 7.44
N LEU A 246 3.45 7.52 8.50
CA LEU A 246 2.26 8.37 8.55
C LEU A 246 2.61 9.85 8.47
N VAL A 247 3.59 10.32 9.25
CA VAL A 247 4.05 11.71 9.19
C VAL A 247 4.57 12.03 7.78
N PHE A 248 5.42 11.17 7.22
CA PHE A 248 5.95 11.33 5.87
C PHE A 248 4.83 11.43 4.83
N THR A 249 3.91 10.45 4.79
CA THR A 249 2.87 10.40 3.76
C THR A 249 1.87 11.55 3.91
N GLY A 250 1.53 11.92 5.14
CA GLY A 250 0.65 13.05 5.42
C GLY A 250 1.25 14.36 4.91
N LEU A 251 2.52 14.62 5.22
CA LEU A 251 3.24 15.81 4.74
C LEU A 251 3.48 15.79 3.23
N TYR A 252 3.76 14.62 2.67
CA TYR A 252 3.99 14.43 1.24
C TYR A 252 2.74 14.76 0.42
N VAL A 253 1.60 14.14 0.77
CA VAL A 253 0.32 14.35 0.05
C VAL A 253 -0.24 15.75 0.29
N ALA A 254 -0.16 16.27 1.53
CA ALA A 254 -0.60 17.63 1.83
C ALA A 254 0.22 18.71 1.11
N GLY A 255 1.40 18.38 0.60
CA GLY A 255 2.21 19.33 -0.17
C GLY A 255 1.71 19.60 -1.58
N PHE A 256 0.90 18.72 -2.19
CA PHE A 256 0.50 18.89 -3.58
C PHE A 256 -0.59 19.96 -3.74
N ASP A 257 -0.20 21.12 -4.26
CA ASP A 257 -1.12 22.23 -4.48
C ASP A 257 -2.04 22.00 -5.71
N ALA A 258 -1.67 21.08 -6.61
CA ALA A 258 -2.51 20.66 -7.74
C ALA A 258 -3.83 20.00 -7.31
N TRP A 259 -3.91 19.54 -6.06
CA TRP A 259 -5.08 18.90 -5.47
C TRP A 259 -5.99 19.90 -4.76
N LEU A 260 -5.62 21.20 -4.76
CA LEU A 260 -6.49 22.27 -4.29
C LEU A 260 -7.67 22.37 -5.29
N PRO A 261 -8.89 22.05 -4.85
CA PRO A 261 -10.04 21.97 -5.73
C PRO A 261 -10.31 23.33 -6.39
N HIS A 262 -10.48 23.30 -7.71
CA HIS A 262 -11.10 24.39 -8.47
C HIS A 262 -12.65 24.23 -8.48
N GLU A 263 -13.18 23.21 -7.81
CA GLU A 263 -14.62 22.94 -7.72
C GLU A 263 -15.33 23.79 -6.67
N ALA A 264 -16.57 24.19 -6.98
CA ALA A 264 -17.36 25.17 -6.23
C ALA A 264 -17.61 24.85 -4.74
N VAL A 265 -17.57 23.58 -4.33
CA VAL A 265 -17.89 23.18 -2.94
C VAL A 265 -16.75 23.50 -1.96
N MET A 266 -15.50 23.44 -2.42
CA MET A 266 -14.29 23.68 -1.62
C MET A 266 -13.44 24.86 -2.11
N ALA A 267 -13.88 25.55 -3.17
CA ALA A 267 -13.22 26.75 -3.69
C ALA A 267 -13.00 27.86 -2.64
N ASN A 268 -13.82 27.90 -1.59
CA ASN A 268 -13.71 28.90 -0.51
C ASN A 268 -12.77 28.48 0.62
N TRP A 269 -12.28 27.23 0.62
CA TRP A 269 -11.41 26.75 1.69
C TRP A 269 -10.01 27.34 1.56
N ASN A 270 -9.45 27.78 2.69
CA ASN A 270 -8.07 28.22 2.72
C ASN A 270 -7.11 27.05 2.54
N VAL A 271 -5.87 27.35 2.13
CA VAL A 271 -4.83 26.35 1.86
C VAL A 271 -4.62 25.41 3.05
N VAL A 272 -4.68 25.91 4.27
CA VAL A 272 -4.50 25.10 5.49
C VAL A 272 -5.60 24.05 5.66
N ALA A 273 -6.87 24.43 5.46
CA ALA A 273 -8.00 23.50 5.57
C ALA A 273 -7.90 22.39 4.52
N LEU A 274 -7.52 22.72 3.29
CA LEU A 274 -7.35 21.76 2.21
C LEU A 274 -6.20 20.78 2.49
N ARG A 275 -5.07 21.27 3.00
CA ARG A 275 -3.93 20.42 3.39
C ARG A 275 -4.28 19.45 4.52
N LEU A 276 -5.00 19.92 5.53
CA LEU A 276 -5.49 19.07 6.62
C LEU A 276 -6.50 18.03 6.12
N ALA A 277 -7.36 18.40 5.16
CA ALA A 277 -8.29 17.46 4.55
C ALA A 277 -7.59 16.38 3.72
N LEU A 278 -6.59 16.74 2.91
CA LEU A 278 -5.77 15.79 2.15
C LEU A 278 -5.02 14.83 3.08
N ALA A 279 -4.44 15.32 4.17
CA ALA A 279 -3.78 14.47 5.16
C ALA A 279 -4.79 13.54 5.86
N SER A 280 -5.97 14.05 6.24
CA SER A 280 -7.04 13.26 6.86
C SER A 280 -7.54 12.15 5.94
N THR A 281 -7.86 12.46 4.68
CA THR A 281 -8.34 11.45 3.71
C THR A 281 -7.26 10.42 3.39
N THR A 282 -6.00 10.82 3.33
CA THR A 282 -4.86 9.89 3.16
C THR A 282 -4.77 8.91 4.33
N PHE A 283 -4.89 9.39 5.57
CA PHE A 283 -4.88 8.53 6.75
C PHE A 283 -6.12 7.64 6.84
N ALA A 284 -7.29 8.13 6.43
CA ALA A 284 -8.50 7.33 6.32
C ALA A 284 -8.33 6.19 5.31
N ALA A 285 -7.77 6.48 4.12
CA ALA A 285 -7.46 5.48 3.11
C ALA A 285 -6.47 4.43 3.63
N LEU A 286 -5.38 4.86 4.28
CA LEU A 286 -4.43 3.94 4.91
C LEU A 286 -5.07 3.11 6.02
N THR A 287 -6.03 3.67 6.76
CA THR A 287 -6.80 2.94 7.77
C THR A 287 -7.56 1.80 7.12
N TYR A 288 -8.28 2.04 6.02
CA TYR A 288 -8.99 0.96 5.29
C TYR A 288 -8.03 -0.11 4.76
N VAL A 289 -6.92 0.30 4.14
CA VAL A 289 -5.92 -0.63 3.61
C VAL A 289 -5.36 -1.49 4.74
N MET A 290 -4.93 -0.89 5.86
CA MET A 290 -4.33 -1.63 6.97
C MET A 290 -5.35 -2.47 7.74
N VAL A 291 -6.59 -1.99 7.86
CA VAL A 291 -7.68 -2.82 8.39
C VAL A 291 -7.84 -4.04 7.50
N LEU A 292 -7.80 -3.97 6.17
CA LEU A 292 -7.91 -5.17 5.34
C LEU A 292 -6.70 -6.12 5.45
N LEU A 293 -5.50 -5.57 5.51
CA LEU A 293 -4.25 -6.34 5.45
C LEU A 293 -3.87 -6.99 6.78
N GLU A 294 -4.14 -6.35 7.93
CA GLU A 294 -3.72 -6.90 9.21
C GLU A 294 -4.71 -7.93 9.77
N PRO A 295 -4.24 -8.99 10.45
CA PRO A 295 -5.09 -9.93 11.17
C PRO A 295 -5.66 -9.30 12.47
N LYS A 296 -6.95 -9.55 12.72
CA LYS A 296 -7.69 -9.01 13.87
C LYS A 296 -7.73 -10.09 14.93
N ASP A 297 -6.62 -10.21 15.66
CA ASP A 297 -6.49 -11.25 16.69
C ASP A 297 -7.25 -10.83 17.96
N ARG A 298 -8.23 -11.65 18.35
CA ARG A 298 -9.01 -11.45 19.57
C ARG A 298 -8.13 -11.47 20.82
N VAL A 299 -7.07 -12.29 20.83
CA VAL A 299 -6.16 -12.40 21.98
C VAL A 299 -5.41 -11.08 22.17
N LEU A 300 -4.96 -10.47 21.07
CA LEU A 300 -4.25 -9.19 21.10
C LEU A 300 -5.15 -8.07 21.64
N TYR A 301 -6.43 -8.02 21.24
CA TYR A 301 -7.36 -7.01 21.75
C TYR A 301 -7.67 -7.16 23.23
N ARG A 302 -7.77 -8.40 23.74
CA ARG A 302 -7.91 -8.65 25.18
C ARG A 302 -6.66 -8.25 25.94
N TRP A 303 -5.49 -8.53 25.38
CA TRP A 303 -4.23 -8.12 25.97
C TRP A 303 -4.15 -6.59 26.07
N TYR A 304 -4.55 -5.85 25.05
CA TYR A 304 -4.65 -4.38 25.14
C TYR A 304 -5.61 -3.93 26.22
N ALA A 305 -6.83 -4.49 26.27
CA ALA A 305 -7.82 -4.13 27.28
C ALA A 305 -7.30 -4.37 28.70
N SER A 306 -6.65 -5.52 28.94
CA SER A 306 -6.04 -5.85 30.23
C SER A 306 -4.90 -4.89 30.58
N ARG A 307 -4.04 -4.52 29.62
CA ARG A 307 -2.92 -3.59 29.86
C ARG A 307 -3.37 -2.16 30.12
N ILE A 308 -4.41 -1.69 29.43
CA ILE A 308 -5.01 -0.38 29.69
C ILE A 308 -5.65 -0.38 31.08
N ALA A 309 -6.39 -1.43 31.44
CA ALA A 309 -6.99 -1.56 32.77
C ALA A 309 -5.94 -1.61 33.90
N SER A 310 -4.75 -2.15 33.63
CA SER A 310 -3.65 -2.20 34.60
C SER A 310 -2.73 -0.96 34.57
N GLY A 311 -3.11 0.13 33.91
CA GLY A 311 -2.31 1.37 33.82
C GLY A 311 -1.06 1.29 32.92
N GLY A 312 -0.84 0.18 32.23
CA GLY A 312 0.33 -0.08 31.37
C GLY A 312 0.21 0.52 29.96
N VAL A 313 -0.23 1.78 29.85
CA VAL A 313 -0.56 2.43 28.56
C VAL A 313 0.64 2.51 27.63
N GLY A 314 1.85 2.76 28.16
CA GLY A 314 3.08 2.80 27.35
C GLY A 314 3.30 1.51 26.57
N LEU A 315 3.28 0.35 27.25
CA LEU A 315 3.42 -0.96 26.62
C LEU A 315 2.31 -1.26 25.61
N ALA A 316 1.09 -0.79 25.85
CA ALA A 316 -0.02 -0.91 24.90
C ALA A 316 0.24 -0.10 23.62
N LEU A 317 0.76 1.13 23.75
CA LEU A 317 1.14 1.98 22.61
C LEU A 317 2.26 1.36 21.75
N TRP A 318 3.22 0.68 22.40
CA TRP A 318 4.31 -0.03 21.71
C TRP A 318 3.84 -1.22 20.87
N GLY A 319 2.70 -1.82 21.22
CA GLY A 319 2.13 -2.96 20.50
C GLY A 319 1.26 -2.59 19.30
N LEU A 320 0.83 -1.32 19.18
CA LEU A 320 -0.27 -0.91 18.30
C LEU A 320 -0.14 -1.43 16.87
N GLN A 321 -1.27 -1.95 16.38
CA GLN A 321 -1.46 -2.35 15.00
C GLN A 321 -1.47 -1.13 14.08
N ALA A 322 -1.01 -1.29 12.84
CA ALA A 322 -0.85 -0.21 11.88
C ALA A 322 -2.17 0.52 11.62
N TRP A 323 -3.27 -0.23 11.52
CA TRP A 323 -4.59 0.36 11.31
C TRP A 323 -5.08 1.21 12.49
N ILE A 324 -4.75 0.84 13.73
CA ILE A 324 -5.12 1.63 14.92
C ILE A 324 -4.35 2.95 14.92
N MET A 325 -3.07 2.91 14.55
CA MET A 325 -2.24 4.10 14.43
C MET A 325 -2.73 5.02 13.31
N SER A 326 -3.08 4.48 12.14
CA SER A 326 -3.65 5.23 11.02
C SER A 326 -5.00 5.86 11.38
N TYR A 327 -5.86 5.11 12.07
CA TYR A 327 -7.13 5.61 12.56
C TYR A 327 -6.92 6.74 13.57
N GLY A 328 -6.01 6.56 14.53
CA GLY A 328 -5.65 7.60 15.49
C GLY A 328 -5.12 8.87 14.81
N ALA A 329 -4.23 8.74 13.82
CA ALA A 329 -3.75 9.87 13.03
C ALA A 329 -4.89 10.56 12.26
N THR A 330 -5.82 9.78 11.68
CA THR A 330 -7.01 10.31 10.99
C THR A 330 -7.87 11.13 11.95
N VAL A 331 -8.14 10.63 13.15
CA VAL A 331 -8.90 11.33 14.19
C VAL A 331 -8.20 12.62 14.58
N LEU A 332 -6.90 12.57 14.89
CA LEU A 332 -6.13 13.77 15.31
C LEU A 332 -6.15 14.86 14.24
N VAL A 333 -5.87 14.52 12.97
CA VAL A 333 -5.86 15.51 11.88
C VAL A 333 -7.25 16.00 11.56
N SER A 334 -8.28 15.14 11.62
CA SER A 334 -9.66 15.56 11.39
C SER A 334 -10.17 16.48 12.49
N LEU A 335 -9.80 16.26 13.75
CA LEU A 335 -10.12 17.17 14.85
C LEU A 335 -9.43 18.53 14.65
N ALA A 336 -8.18 18.54 14.20
CA ALA A 336 -7.48 19.77 13.85
C ALA A 336 -8.17 20.50 12.68
N LEU A 337 -8.62 19.77 11.65
CA LEU A 337 -9.42 20.32 10.54
C LEU A 337 -10.73 20.93 11.04
N ILE A 338 -11.49 20.20 11.84
CA ILE A 338 -12.77 20.65 12.42
C ILE A 338 -12.57 21.93 13.22
N TRP A 339 -11.57 21.94 14.12
CA TRP A 339 -11.23 23.11 14.92
C TRP A 339 -10.85 24.30 14.04
N TRP A 340 -10.01 24.08 13.03
CA TRP A 340 -9.59 25.11 12.10
C TRP A 340 -10.77 25.70 11.31
N LEU A 341 -11.68 24.85 10.83
CA LEU A 341 -12.87 25.29 10.11
C LEU A 341 -13.79 26.16 10.97
N PHE A 342 -13.96 25.82 12.26
CA PHE A 342 -14.68 26.66 13.20
C PHE A 342 -13.96 27.98 13.48
N ALA A 343 -12.64 27.94 13.71
CA ALA A 343 -11.83 29.12 14.01
C ALA A 343 -11.83 30.14 12.86
N GLN A 344 -11.94 29.67 11.62
CA GLN A 344 -11.98 30.51 10.41
C GLN A 344 -13.42 30.92 10.02
N GLY A 345 -14.44 30.55 10.80
CA GLY A 345 -15.81 31.02 10.59
C GLY A 345 -16.53 30.39 9.39
N TYR A 346 -16.12 29.20 8.92
CA TYR A 346 -16.73 28.50 7.78
C TYR A 346 -18.19 28.01 7.99
N GLY A 347 -18.82 28.36 9.11
CA GLY A 347 -20.14 27.88 9.52
C GLY A 347 -20.12 26.40 9.94
N ALA A 348 -21.24 25.92 10.50
CA ALA A 348 -21.32 24.55 11.03
C ALA A 348 -21.34 23.45 9.96
N PHE A 349 -21.54 23.82 8.69
CA PHE A 349 -21.71 22.89 7.57
C PHE A 349 -20.47 22.02 7.31
N TYR A 350 -19.31 22.64 7.06
CA TYR A 350 -18.09 21.90 6.73
C TYR A 350 -17.53 21.08 7.90
N PRO A 351 -17.50 21.60 9.15
CA PRO A 351 -17.18 20.79 10.31
C PRO A 351 -18.10 19.57 10.46
N ALA A 352 -19.40 19.72 10.21
CA ALA A 352 -20.35 18.60 10.29
C ALA A 352 -20.01 17.48 9.29
N ILE A 353 -19.64 17.81 8.05
CA ILE A 353 -19.20 16.80 7.07
C ILE A 353 -17.95 16.05 7.56
N ALA A 354 -16.96 16.77 8.10
CA ALA A 354 -15.75 16.14 8.65
C ALA A 354 -16.08 15.21 9.85
N VAL A 355 -16.97 15.64 10.74
CA VAL A 355 -17.45 14.82 11.88
C VAL A 355 -18.21 13.59 11.39
N ALA A 356 -19.08 13.72 10.39
CA ALA A 356 -19.81 12.60 9.80
C ALA A 356 -18.84 11.61 9.13
N GLY A 357 -17.84 12.10 8.39
CA GLY A 357 -16.81 11.26 7.76
C GLY A 357 -16.02 10.43 8.77
N LEU A 358 -15.68 11.01 9.93
CA LEU A 358 -15.08 10.25 11.03
C LEU A 358 -16.02 9.16 11.55
N GLY A 359 -17.30 9.47 11.76
CA GLY A 359 -18.30 8.49 12.18
C GLY A 359 -18.42 7.31 11.22
N PHE A 360 -18.46 7.57 9.91
CA PHE A 360 -18.49 6.53 8.88
C PHE A 360 -17.23 5.65 8.92
N LEU A 361 -16.05 6.26 9.04
CA LEU A 361 -14.80 5.50 9.20
C LEU A 361 -14.84 4.62 10.46
N THR A 362 -15.28 5.15 11.59
CA THR A 362 -15.40 4.39 12.85
C THR A 362 -16.36 3.22 12.71
N ARG A 363 -17.51 3.44 12.07
CA ARG A 363 -18.52 2.40 11.78
C ARG A 363 -17.91 1.29 10.94
N ASP A 364 -17.27 1.65 9.83
CA ASP A 364 -16.77 0.69 8.86
C ASP A 364 -15.61 -0.15 9.42
N VAL A 365 -14.69 0.48 10.15
CA VAL A 365 -13.63 -0.21 10.91
C VAL A 365 -14.24 -1.19 11.91
N SER A 366 -15.32 -0.80 12.59
CA SER A 366 -16.00 -1.67 13.56
C SER A 366 -16.68 -2.87 12.90
N ILE A 367 -17.26 -2.69 11.71
CA ILE A 367 -17.81 -3.79 10.90
C ILE A 367 -16.72 -4.80 10.53
N PHE A 368 -15.53 -4.33 10.14
CA PHE A 368 -14.38 -5.20 9.87
C PHE A 368 -13.93 -5.97 11.11
N VAL A 369 -13.75 -5.28 12.25
CA VAL A 369 -13.33 -5.90 13.51
C VAL A 369 -14.37 -6.93 13.98
N PHE A 370 -15.67 -6.61 13.90
CA PHE A 370 -16.75 -7.53 14.26
C PHE A 370 -16.79 -8.79 13.37
N SER A 371 -16.71 -8.60 12.06
CA SER A 371 -16.83 -9.70 11.09
C SER A 371 -15.63 -10.63 11.15
N SER A 372 -14.42 -10.07 11.20
CA SER A 372 -13.16 -10.81 11.35
C SER A 372 -13.06 -11.50 12.71
N ALA A 373 -13.62 -10.91 13.77
CA ALA A 373 -13.73 -11.60 15.04
C ALA A 373 -14.59 -12.84 14.89
N THR A 374 -15.77 -12.80 14.25
CA THR A 374 -16.74 -13.91 14.27
C THR A 374 -16.43 -15.09 13.34
N ARG A 375 -15.81 -14.87 12.17
CA ARG A 375 -15.66 -15.90 11.13
C ARG A 375 -14.23 -15.97 10.58
N ARG A 376 -13.80 -17.17 10.16
CA ARG A 376 -12.48 -17.41 9.53
C ARG A 376 -12.28 -16.62 8.22
N ARG A 377 -13.36 -16.20 7.55
CA ARG A 377 -13.37 -15.32 6.36
C ARG A 377 -14.15 -14.01 6.61
N GLY A 378 -14.03 -13.46 7.81
CA GLY A 378 -14.80 -12.28 8.21
C GLY A 378 -14.56 -11.03 7.36
N ASP A 379 -13.37 -10.85 6.80
CA ASP A 379 -13.07 -9.67 5.96
C ASP A 379 -13.92 -9.63 4.68
N PHE A 380 -14.21 -10.79 4.07
CA PHE A 380 -15.11 -10.86 2.90
C PHE A 380 -16.55 -10.46 3.26
N VAL A 381 -17.03 -10.91 4.42
CA VAL A 381 -18.36 -10.54 4.92
C VAL A 381 -18.44 -9.03 5.16
N ALA A 382 -17.39 -8.43 5.72
CA ALA A 382 -17.32 -6.98 5.89
C ALA A 382 -17.36 -6.24 4.55
N ILE A 383 -16.60 -6.67 3.53
CA ILE A 383 -16.65 -6.06 2.19
C ILE A 383 -18.05 -6.15 1.59
N VAL A 384 -18.70 -7.32 1.67
CA VAL A 384 -20.07 -7.50 1.17
C VAL A 384 -21.06 -6.60 1.93
N ALA A 385 -20.90 -6.46 3.26
CA ALA A 385 -21.73 -5.58 4.06
C ALA A 385 -21.54 -4.10 3.67
N LEU A 386 -20.30 -3.65 3.46
CA LEU A 386 -20.04 -2.28 3.00
C LEU A 386 -20.55 -2.05 1.58
N PHE A 387 -20.42 -3.02 0.68
CA PHE A 387 -21.03 -2.94 -0.66
C PHE A 387 -22.55 -2.81 -0.57
N ALA A 388 -23.19 -3.57 0.30
CA ALA A 388 -24.63 -3.44 0.52
C ALA A 388 -25.01 -2.05 1.06
N LEU A 389 -24.25 -1.52 2.02
CA LEU A 389 -24.50 -0.22 2.65
C LEU A 389 -24.26 0.97 1.71
N TYR A 390 -23.20 0.94 0.89
CA TYR A 390 -22.82 2.08 0.06
C TYR A 390 -23.33 2.02 -1.38
N VAL A 391 -23.69 0.84 -1.90
CA VAL A 391 -24.11 0.68 -3.30
C VAL A 391 -25.54 0.17 -3.39
N LEU A 392 -25.82 -1.00 -2.81
CA LEU A 392 -27.10 -1.69 -3.02
C LEU A 392 -28.27 -0.93 -2.39
N ILE A 393 -28.17 -0.60 -1.10
CA ILE A 393 -29.26 0.07 -0.37
C ILE A 393 -29.51 1.48 -0.92
N PRO A 394 -28.47 2.33 -1.15
CA PRO A 394 -28.68 3.65 -1.75
C PRO A 394 -29.33 3.58 -3.14
N ALA A 395 -28.94 2.64 -4.00
CA ALA A 395 -29.55 2.47 -5.31
C ALA A 395 -31.03 2.06 -5.23
N ILE A 396 -31.39 1.20 -4.28
CA ILE A 396 -32.78 0.83 -4.01
C ILE A 396 -33.58 2.04 -3.50
N LEU A 397 -33.04 2.80 -2.54
CA LEU A 397 -33.72 3.98 -1.98
C LEU A 397 -33.94 5.07 -3.04
N ASP A 398 -32.95 5.30 -3.90
CA ASP A 398 -33.07 6.22 -5.03
C ASP A 398 -34.17 5.77 -6.00
N GLY A 399 -34.19 4.49 -6.36
CA GLY A 399 -35.19 3.90 -7.25
C GLY A 399 -36.63 3.93 -6.70
N VAL A 400 -36.82 3.88 -5.38
CA VAL A 400 -38.13 3.98 -4.71
C VAL A 400 -38.50 5.44 -4.37
N GLY A 401 -37.63 6.41 -4.66
CA GLY A 401 -37.88 7.83 -4.42
C GLY A 401 -37.68 8.27 -2.96
N LEU A 402 -37.07 7.45 -2.11
CA LEU A 402 -36.78 7.72 -0.69
C LEU A 402 -35.43 8.42 -0.51
N LYS A 403 -35.19 9.46 -1.30
CA LYS A 403 -33.92 10.23 -1.29
C LYS A 403 -33.60 10.87 0.06
N SER A 404 -34.61 11.10 0.90
CA SER A 404 -34.45 11.65 2.25
C SER A 404 -33.71 10.71 3.21
N MET A 405 -33.64 9.40 2.93
CA MET A 405 -32.94 8.41 3.76
C MET A 405 -31.48 8.19 3.35
N LEU A 406 -31.05 8.78 2.23
CA LEU A 406 -29.67 8.68 1.75
C LEU A 406 -28.59 9.22 2.71
N PRO A 407 -28.83 10.24 3.57
CA PRO A 407 -27.86 10.68 4.57
C PRO A 407 -27.42 9.61 5.58
N LEU A 408 -28.17 8.51 5.71
CA LEU A 408 -27.79 7.36 6.56
C LEU A 408 -26.56 6.61 6.00
N PHE A 409 -26.34 6.66 4.68
CA PHE A 409 -25.38 5.78 4.01
C PHE A 409 -24.14 6.49 3.50
N TYR A 410 -24.23 7.79 3.20
CA TYR A 410 -23.08 8.59 2.79
C TYR A 410 -23.18 10.02 3.34
N PRO A 411 -22.04 10.73 3.51
CA PRO A 411 -22.03 12.05 4.13
C PRO A 411 -22.66 13.10 3.21
N THR A 412 -23.98 13.26 3.30
CA THR A 412 -24.72 14.34 2.62
C THR A 412 -25.05 15.47 3.58
N PRO A 413 -25.14 16.70 3.05
CA PRO A 413 -25.84 17.79 3.71
C PRO A 413 -27.21 17.36 4.23
N SER A 414 -27.50 17.64 5.50
CA SER A 414 -28.82 17.49 6.09
C SER A 414 -29.26 18.81 6.71
N ASN A 415 -30.58 19.02 6.79
CA ASN A 415 -31.16 20.14 7.52
C ASN A 415 -32.05 19.55 8.63
N PRO A 416 -31.72 19.72 9.92
CA PRO A 416 -30.62 20.53 10.45
C PRO A 416 -29.23 19.89 10.28
N VAL A 417 -28.19 20.73 10.18
CA VAL A 417 -26.80 20.33 9.85
C VAL A 417 -26.20 19.30 10.82
N TRP A 418 -26.62 19.31 12.08
CA TRP A 418 -26.13 18.38 13.11
C TRP A 418 -26.73 16.97 13.00
N LEU A 419 -27.83 16.79 12.24
CA LEU A 419 -28.56 15.53 12.19
C LEU A 419 -27.73 14.41 11.55
N GLY A 420 -27.08 14.68 10.41
CA GLY A 420 -26.21 13.72 9.72
C GLY A 420 -25.10 13.15 10.62
N PRO A 421 -24.25 14.01 11.24
CA PRO A 421 -23.26 13.57 12.22
C PRO A 421 -23.86 12.74 13.36
N ALA A 422 -24.98 13.19 13.96
CA ALA A 422 -25.59 12.51 15.10
C ALA A 422 -26.04 11.08 14.75
N ILE A 423 -26.67 10.90 13.58
CA ILE A 423 -27.09 9.59 13.08
C ILE A 423 -25.89 8.67 12.90
N VAL A 424 -24.87 9.12 12.15
CA VAL A 424 -23.73 8.27 11.78
C VAL A 424 -22.91 7.88 13.00
N TRP A 425 -22.75 8.79 13.97
CA TRP A 425 -22.12 8.45 15.25
C TRP A 425 -22.98 7.50 16.08
N GLY A 426 -24.31 7.60 16.02
CA GLY A 426 -25.21 6.60 16.59
C GLY A 426 -24.94 5.20 16.01
N GLU A 427 -24.86 5.09 14.67
CA GLU A 427 -24.51 3.83 13.99
C GLU A 427 -23.12 3.33 14.38
N ALA A 428 -22.14 4.23 14.42
CA ALA A 428 -20.77 3.89 14.79
C ALA A 428 -20.67 3.38 16.23
N ILE A 429 -21.35 4.02 17.19
CA ILE A 429 -21.40 3.59 18.59
C ILE A 429 -22.00 2.19 18.70
N VAL A 430 -23.11 1.93 18.00
CA VAL A 430 -23.74 0.61 17.97
C VAL A 430 -22.79 -0.43 17.38
N ALA A 431 -22.14 -0.13 16.25
CA ALA A 431 -21.16 -1.03 15.61
C ALA A 431 -19.96 -1.33 16.52
N VAL A 432 -19.43 -0.31 17.20
CA VAL A 432 -18.35 -0.45 18.19
C VAL A 432 -18.79 -1.35 19.35
N ALA A 433 -19.98 -1.12 19.91
CA ALA A 433 -20.52 -1.92 21.01
C ALA A 433 -20.65 -3.40 20.63
N PHE A 434 -21.11 -3.69 19.41
CA PHE A 434 -21.15 -5.06 18.88
C PHE A 434 -19.74 -5.65 18.68
N ALA A 435 -18.80 -4.88 18.16
CA ALA A 435 -17.42 -5.34 17.97
C ALA A 435 -16.76 -5.68 19.33
N VAL A 436 -16.86 -4.78 20.31
CA VAL A 436 -16.26 -4.95 21.66
C VAL A 436 -16.90 -6.11 22.41
N SER A 437 -18.23 -6.20 22.45
CA SER A 437 -18.94 -7.28 23.14
C SER A 437 -18.51 -8.66 22.63
N ARG A 438 -18.29 -8.82 21.31
CA ARG A 438 -17.83 -10.09 20.74
C ARG A 438 -16.38 -10.42 21.06
N VAL A 439 -15.50 -9.42 21.04
CA VAL A 439 -14.10 -9.60 21.46
C VAL A 439 -14.04 -10.05 22.93
N ALA A 440 -14.90 -9.50 23.79
CA ALA A 440 -15.00 -9.85 25.21
C ALA A 440 -15.61 -11.25 25.46
N LEU A 441 -16.72 -11.61 24.81
CA LEU A 441 -17.52 -12.80 25.14
C LEU A 441 -16.93 -14.15 24.72
N GLY A 442 -16.01 -14.21 23.76
CA GLY A 442 -15.43 -15.48 23.28
C GLY A 442 -14.56 -16.27 24.27
N GLY A 443 -14.48 -15.86 25.55
CA GLY A 443 -13.62 -16.45 26.58
C GLY A 443 -14.35 -17.30 27.62
N LYS A 444 -15.69 -17.28 27.65
CA LYS A 444 -16.48 -17.96 28.70
C LYS A 444 -16.79 -19.44 28.44
N ARG A 445 -16.16 -20.12 27.48
CA ARG A 445 -16.40 -21.56 27.21
C ARG A 445 -15.13 -22.40 27.23
N VAL A 446 -14.47 -22.54 28.38
CA VAL A 446 -13.63 -23.73 28.70
C VAL A 446 -13.62 -24.05 30.20
N ALA A 447 -13.90 -23.10 31.11
CA ALA A 447 -13.92 -23.38 32.55
C ALA A 447 -15.27 -23.90 33.06
N SER A 448 -15.64 -25.12 32.68
CA SER A 448 -16.60 -25.98 33.40
C SER A 448 -16.67 -27.37 32.76
N GLY A 449 -15.51 -28.02 32.65
CA GLY A 449 -15.42 -29.47 32.54
C GLY A 449 -14.75 -29.95 33.82
N SER A 450 -15.56 -30.16 34.86
CA SER A 450 -15.17 -30.80 36.10
C SER A 450 -14.54 -32.15 35.81
N TRP A 451 -13.23 -32.26 36.02
CA TRP A 451 -12.63 -33.52 36.41
C TRP A 451 -13.09 -33.79 37.84
N GLN A 452 -14.17 -34.55 37.98
CA GLN A 452 -14.56 -35.19 39.23
C GLN A 452 -14.51 -36.70 39.01
N SER A 453 -13.81 -37.34 39.96
CA SER A 453 -13.54 -38.77 40.19
C SER A 453 -12.81 -39.53 39.09
#